data_AF-A0A372JHA4-F1
#
_entry.id   AF-A0A372JHA4-F1
#
_cell.length_a   1.000
_cell.length_b   1.000
_cell.length_c   1.000
_cell.angle_alpha   90.00
_cell.angle_beta   90.00
_cell.angle_gamma   90.00
#
_symmetry.space_group_name_H-M   'P 1'
#
loop_
_entity.id
_entity.type
_entity.pdbx_description
1 polymer ?
#
loop_
_entity_poly.entity_id
_entity_poly.type
_entity_poly.pdbx_seq_one_letter_code
_entity_poly.pdbx_strand_id
1 'polypeptide(L)'
;SPGPSPSPRQSPPPSPRQGAAPSPRQNAGPSSRQGAATSVLGGHGPAGAAALPLRRLLDAPKRPARVIAVFPAAIYLEVRGVPEPRVLAVVAEGAVRLPNAVVLVVPARERPFADVREGAEAWIGEGRVETCGFRVKARRWWDPTPVLAGLSPAALARGIHALEVALRDAGPAATGGLAGHRG
;
A
#
# COMPACT_ATOMS: atom_id res chain seq x y z
N SER A 1 14.60 -55.09 41.84
CA SER A 1 14.53 -56.23 40.91
C SER A 1 13.42 -55.97 39.91
N PRO A 2 13.79 -55.60 38.68
CA PRO A 2 13.83 -56.54 37.56
C PRO A 2 15.24 -56.64 36.97
N GLY A 3 15.64 -57.84 36.53
CA GLY A 3 16.99 -58.14 36.05
C GLY A 3 17.28 -57.60 34.64
N PRO A 4 18.56 -57.42 34.28
CA PRO A 4 18.96 -56.89 32.98
C PRO A 4 18.97 -57.98 31.91
N SER A 5 18.47 -57.66 30.72
CA SER A 5 18.62 -58.49 29.51
C SER A 5 19.68 -57.84 28.58
N PRO A 6 20.57 -58.63 27.94
CA PRO A 6 21.85 -58.14 27.44
C PRO A 6 21.80 -57.51 26.04
N SER A 7 22.69 -56.53 25.82
CA SER A 7 22.97 -55.87 24.54
C SER A 7 23.68 -56.82 23.56
N PRO A 8 23.31 -56.83 22.27
CA PRO A 8 24.13 -57.45 21.23
C PRO A 8 25.22 -56.48 20.74
N ARG A 9 26.49 -56.93 20.78
CA ARG A 9 27.63 -56.39 20.03
C ARG A 9 27.64 -56.96 18.60
N GLN A 10 28.12 -56.14 17.65
CA GLN A 10 28.81 -56.44 16.36
C GLN A 10 28.28 -55.48 15.28
N SER A 11 29.01 -54.89 14.32
CA SER A 11 30.42 -54.67 13.95
C SER A 11 30.40 -53.55 12.85
N PRO A 12 31.49 -52.83 12.55
CA PRO A 12 31.48 -51.71 11.58
C PRO A 12 31.90 -52.15 10.14
N PRO A 13 32.15 -51.23 9.19
CA PRO A 13 31.28 -50.70 8.13
C PRO A 13 31.61 -51.29 6.73
N PRO A 14 30.99 -50.78 5.65
CA PRO A 14 31.85 -50.32 4.55
C PRO A 14 31.50 -48.93 4.01
N SER A 15 32.52 -48.11 3.81
CA SER A 15 32.46 -46.80 3.13
C SER A 15 32.61 -46.97 1.59
N PRO A 16 32.54 -45.91 0.77
CA PRO A 16 31.60 -45.78 -0.34
C PRO A 16 32.21 -46.23 -1.68
N ARG A 17 31.37 -46.76 -2.58
CA ARG A 17 31.77 -46.96 -3.98
C ARG A 17 31.94 -45.61 -4.67
N GLN A 18 33.18 -45.30 -5.00
CA GLN A 18 33.60 -44.24 -5.89
C GLN A 18 33.03 -44.52 -7.30
N GLY A 19 32.05 -43.72 -7.71
CA GLY A 19 31.55 -43.65 -9.07
C GLY A 19 32.24 -42.49 -9.79
N ALA A 20 32.95 -42.83 -10.87
CA ALA A 20 33.78 -41.94 -11.65
C ALA A 20 33.04 -40.72 -12.23
N ALA A 21 33.70 -39.57 -12.17
CA ALA A 21 33.38 -38.39 -12.94
C ALA A 21 33.75 -38.58 -14.42
N PRO A 22 32.94 -38.08 -15.37
CA PRO A 22 33.44 -37.68 -16.68
C PRO A 22 33.62 -36.16 -16.78
N SER A 23 34.76 -35.80 -17.35
CA SER A 23 35.28 -34.46 -17.64
C SER A 23 34.32 -33.52 -18.41
N PRO A 24 34.51 -32.19 -18.28
CA PRO A 24 33.63 -31.18 -18.88
C PRO A 24 33.90 -31.03 -20.38
N ARG A 25 32.85 -31.17 -21.20
CA ARG A 25 32.89 -30.72 -22.60
C ARG A 25 32.71 -29.21 -22.64
N GLN A 26 33.79 -28.55 -23.01
CA GLN A 26 33.83 -27.17 -23.47
C GLN A 26 33.35 -27.15 -24.93
N ASN A 27 32.40 -26.28 -25.28
CA ASN A 27 32.51 -25.44 -26.48
C ASN A 27 31.30 -24.49 -26.66
N ALA A 28 31.67 -23.24 -26.97
CA ALA A 28 30.98 -22.26 -27.81
C ALA A 28 29.75 -21.52 -27.24
N GLY A 29 29.98 -20.25 -26.88
CA GLY A 29 29.02 -19.18 -27.19
C GLY A 29 28.92 -18.96 -28.73
N PRO A 30 28.03 -18.08 -29.26
CA PRO A 30 27.45 -16.92 -28.61
C PRO A 30 25.91 -16.89 -28.68
N SER A 31 25.28 -16.41 -27.63
CA SER A 31 23.98 -15.76 -27.76
C SER A 31 23.75 -14.91 -26.53
N SER A 32 24.11 -13.64 -26.67
CA SER A 32 23.43 -12.54 -26.00
C SER A 32 21.96 -12.52 -26.46
N ARG A 33 21.19 -13.55 -26.09
CA ARG A 33 19.74 -13.39 -25.97
C ARG A 33 19.60 -12.50 -24.77
N GLN A 34 19.48 -11.21 -25.07
CA GLN A 34 18.63 -10.30 -24.35
C GLN A 34 17.49 -11.13 -23.76
N GLY A 35 17.59 -11.41 -22.46
CA GLY A 35 16.44 -11.74 -21.67
C GLY A 35 15.60 -10.48 -21.71
N ALA A 36 14.82 -10.33 -22.78
CA ALA A 36 13.55 -9.67 -22.68
C ALA A 36 12.92 -10.33 -21.45
N ALA A 37 12.93 -9.61 -20.33
CA ALA A 37 12.04 -9.91 -19.24
C ALA A 37 10.67 -9.87 -19.89
N THR A 38 10.22 -11.05 -20.31
CA THR A 38 8.85 -11.34 -20.60
C THR A 38 8.14 -10.92 -19.31
N SER A 39 7.64 -9.69 -19.33
CA SER A 39 6.65 -9.18 -18.41
C SER A 39 5.36 -9.95 -18.71
N VAL A 40 5.41 -11.27 -18.52
CA VAL A 40 4.26 -12.14 -18.60
C VAL A 40 3.63 -12.12 -17.22
N LEU A 41 2.37 -11.71 -17.23
CA LEU A 41 1.37 -11.92 -16.19
C LEU A 41 1.48 -10.95 -15.02
N GLY A 42 1.02 -9.72 -15.27
CA GLY A 42 -0.29 -9.28 -14.77
C GLY A 42 -0.77 -9.91 -13.45
N GLY A 43 0.07 -9.92 -12.42
CA GLY A 43 -0.34 -10.23 -11.07
C GLY A 43 -1.49 -9.30 -10.72
N HIS A 44 -2.67 -9.88 -10.47
CA HIS A 44 -3.80 -9.14 -9.98
C HIS A 44 -3.44 -8.70 -8.57
N GLY A 45 -2.90 -7.48 -8.46
CA GLY A 45 -2.69 -6.84 -7.17
C GLY A 45 -3.97 -6.89 -6.34
N PRO A 46 -3.88 -6.95 -5.00
CA PRO A 46 -5.04 -7.07 -4.13
C PRO A 46 -6.13 -6.06 -4.49
N ALA A 47 -7.38 -6.49 -4.34
CA ALA A 47 -8.52 -5.60 -4.48
C ALA A 47 -8.58 -4.63 -3.28
N GLY A 48 -8.96 -3.39 -3.56
CA GLY A 48 -9.19 -2.37 -2.55
C GLY A 48 -10.58 -1.74 -2.63
N ALA A 49 -11.03 -1.17 -1.51
CA ALA A 49 -12.18 -0.30 -1.43
C ALA A 49 -11.71 1.16 -1.33
N ALA A 50 -12.02 1.98 -2.33
CA ALA A 50 -11.61 3.37 -2.37
C ALA A 50 -12.71 4.29 -1.79
N ALA A 51 -12.29 5.34 -1.11
CA ALA A 51 -13.21 6.39 -0.69
C ALA A 51 -13.77 7.15 -1.91
N LEU A 52 -15.06 7.46 -1.89
CA LEU A 52 -15.76 8.12 -3.00
C LEU A 52 -15.08 9.43 -3.50
N PRO A 53 -14.52 10.30 -2.64
CA PRO A 53 -13.78 11.49 -3.09
C PRO A 53 -12.60 11.19 -4.02
N LEU A 54 -12.02 9.98 -3.96
CA LEU A 54 -10.91 9.57 -4.81
C LEU A 54 -11.35 9.17 -6.23
N ARG A 55 -12.65 9.07 -6.50
CA ARG A 55 -13.15 8.51 -7.77
C ARG A 55 -12.64 9.25 -8.99
N ARG A 56 -12.68 10.58 -8.99
CA ARG A 56 -12.14 11.39 -10.10
C ARG A 56 -10.64 11.20 -10.29
N LEU A 57 -9.87 11.04 -9.21
CA LEU A 57 -8.43 10.83 -9.27
C LEU A 57 -8.09 9.44 -9.81
N LEU A 58 -8.81 8.41 -9.37
CA LEU A 58 -8.58 7.03 -9.79
C LEU A 58 -9.12 6.76 -11.19
N ASP A 59 -10.22 7.36 -11.62
CA ASP A 59 -10.76 7.16 -12.97
C ASP A 59 -9.98 7.96 -14.05
N ALA A 60 -9.20 8.96 -13.65
CA ALA A 60 -8.36 9.73 -14.55
C ALA A 60 -7.21 8.89 -15.16
N PRO A 61 -6.59 9.36 -16.26
CA PRO A 61 -5.36 8.78 -16.78
C PRO A 61 -4.28 8.70 -15.71
N LYS A 62 -3.39 7.71 -15.86
CA LYS A 62 -2.29 7.46 -14.93
C LYS A 62 -1.41 8.70 -14.77
N ARG A 63 -1.16 9.11 -13.52
CA ARG A 63 -0.36 10.28 -13.14
C ARG A 63 0.78 9.89 -12.22
N PRO A 64 1.92 10.59 -12.30
CA PRO A 64 3.04 10.37 -11.40
C PRO A 64 2.69 10.80 -9.96
N ALA A 65 3.17 10.02 -9.01
CA ALA A 65 3.02 10.23 -7.58
C ALA A 65 4.33 9.86 -6.87
N ARG A 66 4.41 10.16 -5.57
CA ARG A 66 5.56 9.81 -4.72
C ARG A 66 5.07 9.28 -3.38
N VAL A 67 5.72 8.25 -2.87
CA VAL A 67 5.50 7.78 -1.49
C VAL A 67 6.14 8.79 -0.54
N ILE A 68 5.35 9.39 0.34
CA ILE A 68 5.78 10.41 1.31
C ILE A 68 5.87 9.88 2.74
N ALA A 69 5.25 8.74 3.03
CA ALA A 69 5.42 8.05 4.31
C ALA A 69 5.05 6.57 4.19
N VAL A 70 5.73 5.71 4.97
CA VAL A 70 5.50 4.26 5.02
C VAL A 70 5.37 3.80 6.47
N PHE A 71 4.30 3.06 6.75
CA PHE A 71 4.00 2.45 8.03
C PHE A 71 3.61 0.97 7.82
N PRO A 72 3.66 0.13 8.86
CA PRO A 72 3.28 -1.28 8.74
C PRO A 72 1.87 -1.51 8.18
N ALA A 73 0.93 -0.60 8.49
CA ALA A 73 -0.48 -0.70 8.11
C ALA A 73 -0.92 0.36 7.09
N ALA A 74 -0.04 1.26 6.63
CA ALA A 74 -0.42 2.32 5.70
C ALA A 74 0.77 2.86 4.91
N ILE A 75 0.54 3.27 3.67
CA ILE A 75 1.44 4.13 2.90
C ILE A 75 0.69 5.39 2.46
N TYR A 76 1.40 6.50 2.38
CA TYR A 76 0.87 7.78 1.94
C TYR A 76 1.57 8.21 0.66
N LEU A 77 0.77 8.62 -0.32
CA LEU A 77 1.23 9.00 -1.64
C LEU A 77 0.78 10.41 -1.97
N GLU A 78 1.71 11.24 -2.43
CA GLU A 78 1.44 12.56 -2.97
C GLU A 78 1.31 12.49 -4.50
N VAL A 79 0.22 13.02 -5.05
CA VAL A 79 0.02 13.18 -6.50
C VAL A 79 0.78 14.41 -6.99
N ARG A 80 1.59 14.26 -8.04
CA ARG A 80 2.34 15.38 -8.64
C ARG A 80 1.51 16.10 -9.72
N GLY A 81 1.82 17.38 -9.94
CA GLY A 81 1.26 18.16 -11.05
C GLY A 81 -0.20 18.56 -10.89
N VAL A 82 -0.69 18.65 -9.65
CA VAL A 82 -2.01 19.18 -9.31
C VAL A 82 -1.84 20.51 -8.55
N PRO A 83 -2.79 21.48 -8.66
CA PRO A 83 -2.66 22.80 -8.05
C PRO A 83 -2.51 22.79 -6.52
N GLU A 84 -3.02 21.74 -5.87
CA GLU A 84 -2.92 21.51 -4.44
C GLU A 84 -2.38 20.10 -4.19
N PRO A 85 -1.45 19.90 -3.22
CA PRO A 85 -0.96 18.57 -2.87
C PRO A 85 -2.11 17.64 -2.50
N ARG A 86 -2.35 16.64 -3.34
CA ARG A 86 -3.36 15.60 -3.08
C ARG A 86 -2.68 14.39 -2.49
N VAL A 87 -2.95 14.14 -1.21
CA VAL A 87 -2.47 12.94 -0.52
C VAL A 87 -3.53 11.84 -0.62
N LEU A 88 -3.12 10.68 -1.09
CA LEU A 88 -3.88 9.43 -1.08
C LEU A 88 -3.21 8.47 -0.10
N ALA A 89 -3.99 7.87 0.79
CA ALA A 89 -3.51 6.78 1.63
C ALA A 89 -3.86 5.42 1.01
N VAL A 90 -2.98 4.42 1.16
CA VAL A 90 -3.35 3.01 0.99
C VAL A 90 -3.17 2.35 2.33
N VAL A 91 -4.25 1.80 2.88
CA VAL A 91 -4.27 1.27 4.25
C VAL A 91 -4.64 -0.20 4.25
N ALA A 92 -4.00 -0.98 5.13
CA ALA A 92 -4.30 -2.40 5.31
C ALA A 92 -5.70 -2.62 5.92
N GLU A 93 -6.19 -3.85 5.84
CA GLU A 93 -7.40 -4.26 6.55
C GLU A 93 -7.23 -4.02 8.07
N GLY A 94 -8.29 -3.49 8.70
CA GLY A 94 -8.30 -3.18 10.14
C GLY A 94 -7.67 -1.84 10.52
N ALA A 95 -7.00 -1.16 9.58
CA ALA A 95 -6.54 0.21 9.79
C ALA A 95 -7.72 1.20 9.77
N VAL A 96 -7.51 2.37 10.38
CA VAL A 96 -8.48 3.49 10.33
C VAL A 96 -8.76 3.87 8.87
N ARG A 97 -10.04 3.89 8.50
CA ARG A 97 -10.47 4.25 7.14
C ARG A 97 -10.50 5.77 7.00
N LEU A 98 -9.54 6.32 6.27
CA LEU A 98 -9.45 7.76 6.04
C LEU A 98 -10.28 8.18 4.81
N PRO A 99 -10.88 9.39 4.79
CA PRO A 99 -11.66 9.88 3.64
C PRO A 99 -10.89 9.97 2.31
N ASN A 100 -9.56 9.91 2.36
CA ASN A 100 -8.64 9.90 1.23
C ASN A 100 -7.92 8.55 1.05
N ALA A 101 -8.51 7.44 1.53
CA ALA A 101 -7.87 6.12 1.50
C ALA A 101 -8.44 5.14 0.46
N VAL A 102 -7.54 4.28 -0.03
CA VAL A 102 -7.85 2.95 -0.56
C VAL A 102 -7.57 1.92 0.53
N VAL A 103 -8.60 1.19 0.94
CA VAL A 103 -8.50 0.15 1.99
C VAL A 103 -8.29 -1.21 1.33
N LEU A 104 -7.21 -1.89 1.68
CA LEU A 104 -6.91 -3.24 1.22
C LEU A 104 -7.79 -4.28 1.92
N VAL A 105 -7.97 -5.43 1.27
CA VAL A 105 -8.49 -6.65 1.90
C VAL A 105 -7.42 -7.45 2.64
N VAL A 106 -6.19 -6.95 2.68
CA VAL A 106 -5.02 -7.64 3.25
C VAL A 106 -4.71 -7.01 4.61
N PRO A 107 -4.62 -7.79 5.71
CA PRO A 107 -4.33 -7.27 7.04
C PRO A 107 -2.86 -6.90 7.21
N ALA A 108 -2.58 -5.95 8.10
CA ALA A 108 -1.22 -5.42 8.31
C ALA A 108 -0.19 -6.49 8.73
N ARG A 109 -0.63 -7.57 9.41
CA ARG A 109 0.23 -8.70 9.81
C ARG A 109 0.89 -9.43 8.64
N GLU A 110 0.28 -9.37 7.46
CA GLU A 110 0.82 -9.93 6.21
C GLU A 110 1.85 -9.01 5.55
N ARG A 111 2.12 -7.84 6.17
CA ARG A 111 3.12 -6.86 5.73
C ARG A 111 3.00 -6.48 4.25
N PRO A 112 1.82 -6.02 3.77
CA PRO A 112 1.60 -5.72 2.35
C PRO A 112 2.51 -4.62 1.79
N PHE A 113 3.16 -3.83 2.66
CA PHE A 113 4.03 -2.71 2.28
C PHE A 113 5.52 -2.98 2.56
N ALA A 114 5.92 -4.24 2.80
CA ALA A 114 7.29 -4.59 3.22
C ALA A 114 8.39 -4.09 2.26
N ASP A 115 8.10 -4.03 0.96
CA ASP A 115 9.05 -3.61 -0.08
C ASP A 115 8.90 -2.13 -0.50
N VAL A 116 7.89 -1.43 0.03
CA VAL A 116 7.67 -0.02 -0.26
C VAL A 116 8.63 0.83 0.57
N ARG A 117 9.19 1.88 -0.04
CA ARG A 117 10.12 2.80 0.62
C ARG A 117 9.60 4.23 0.52
N GLU A 118 9.90 5.03 1.53
CA GLU A 118 9.67 6.46 1.45
C GLU A 118 10.52 7.06 0.30
N GLY A 119 9.96 8.04 -0.39
CA GLY A 119 10.59 8.63 -1.57
C GLY A 119 10.40 7.84 -2.85
N ALA A 120 9.88 6.61 -2.79
CA ALA A 120 9.65 5.78 -3.97
C ALA A 120 8.71 6.46 -4.97
N GLU A 121 8.99 6.23 -6.25
CA GLU A 121 8.06 6.60 -7.31
C GLU A 121 6.79 5.77 -7.24
N ALA A 122 5.69 6.41 -7.58
CA ALA A 122 4.38 5.79 -7.59
C ALA A 122 3.53 6.33 -8.73
N TRP A 123 2.43 5.65 -8.98
CA TRP A 123 1.48 6.02 -10.02
C TRP A 123 0.05 5.81 -9.55
N ILE A 124 -0.81 6.76 -9.88
CA ILE A 124 -2.24 6.76 -9.51
C ILE A 124 -3.08 7.06 -10.76
N GLY A 125 -4.16 6.31 -10.97
CA GLY A 125 -5.09 6.47 -12.08
C GLY A 125 -5.53 5.13 -12.66
N GLU A 126 -6.41 5.14 -13.65
CA GLU A 126 -6.95 3.92 -14.29
C GLU A 126 -7.49 2.86 -13.31
N GLY A 127 -8.05 3.31 -12.18
CA GLY A 127 -8.60 2.50 -11.11
C GLY A 127 -7.56 1.84 -10.20
N ARG A 128 -6.29 2.26 -10.23
CA ARG A 128 -5.19 1.59 -9.52
C ARG A 128 -4.19 2.56 -8.87
N VAL A 129 -3.46 2.01 -7.89
CA VAL A 129 -2.28 2.62 -7.28
C VAL A 129 -1.12 1.63 -7.38
N GLU A 130 0.05 2.10 -7.82
CA GLU A 130 1.25 1.29 -8.06
C GLU A 130 2.50 1.95 -7.48
N THR A 131 3.38 1.20 -6.81
CA THR A 131 4.70 1.65 -6.34
C THR A 131 5.57 0.45 -5.97
N CYS A 132 6.88 0.47 -6.19
CA CYS A 132 7.83 -0.57 -5.72
C CYS A 132 7.35 -2.03 -5.84
N GLY A 133 6.77 -2.43 -6.98
CA GLY A 133 6.22 -3.79 -7.17
C GLY A 133 4.88 -4.06 -6.46
N PHE A 134 4.46 -3.20 -5.53
CA PHE A 134 3.12 -3.17 -4.96
C PHE A 134 2.11 -2.58 -5.96
N ARG A 135 0.96 -3.23 -6.10
CA ARG A 135 -0.17 -2.78 -6.93
C ARG A 135 -1.47 -3.08 -6.19
N VAL A 136 -2.37 -2.10 -6.15
CA VAL A 136 -3.75 -2.29 -5.68
C VAL A 136 -4.72 -1.77 -6.74
N LYS A 137 -5.84 -2.49 -6.94
CA LYS A 137 -6.93 -2.04 -7.81
C LYS A 137 -8.17 -1.72 -6.97
N ALA A 138 -8.69 -0.50 -7.12
CA ALA A 138 -9.96 -0.11 -6.54
C ALA A 138 -11.08 -0.87 -7.27
N ARG A 139 -11.78 -1.74 -6.53
CA ARG A 139 -12.88 -2.57 -7.05
C ARG A 139 -14.22 -2.24 -6.41
N ARG A 140 -14.18 -1.63 -5.22
CA ARG A 140 -15.34 -1.23 -4.43
C ARG A 140 -15.18 0.23 -4.02
N TRP A 141 -16.31 0.85 -3.70
CA TRP A 141 -16.37 2.24 -3.26
C TRP A 141 -17.08 2.31 -1.91
N TRP A 142 -16.64 3.22 -1.05
CA TRP A 142 -17.34 3.57 0.18
C TRP A 142 -17.46 5.08 0.30
N ASP A 143 -18.57 5.55 0.85
CA ASP A 143 -18.78 6.97 1.10
C ASP A 143 -18.34 7.31 2.54
N PRO A 144 -17.29 8.12 2.74
CA PRO A 144 -16.89 8.58 4.07
C PRO A 144 -17.84 9.58 4.69
N THR A 145 -18.77 10.12 3.91
CA THR A 145 -19.69 11.15 4.39
C THR A 145 -20.64 10.52 5.41
N PRO A 146 -20.63 10.97 6.67
CA PRO A 146 -21.59 10.48 7.64
C PRO A 146 -23.00 10.85 7.16
N VAL A 147 -23.96 9.94 7.35
CA VAL A 147 -25.37 10.26 7.11
C VAL A 147 -25.79 11.23 8.21
N LEU A 148 -25.77 12.52 7.89
CA LEU A 148 -26.33 13.55 8.75
C LEU A 148 -27.85 13.53 8.60
N ALA A 149 -28.58 13.62 9.70
CA ALA A 149 -30.03 13.81 9.65
C ALA A 149 -30.35 15.08 8.86
N GLY A 150 -31.55 15.13 8.25
CA GLY A 150 -31.99 16.29 7.47
C GLY A 150 -31.89 17.58 8.29
N LEU A 151 -31.12 18.55 7.78
CA LEU A 151 -31.03 19.89 8.34
C LEU A 151 -32.12 20.77 7.73
N SER A 152 -32.93 21.42 8.56
CA SER A 152 -33.86 22.43 8.07
C SER A 152 -33.10 23.69 7.62
N PRO A 153 -33.58 24.44 6.61
CA PRO A 153 -32.95 25.68 6.19
C PRO A 153 -32.74 26.68 7.33
N ALA A 154 -33.70 26.74 8.27
CA ALA A 154 -33.61 27.61 9.44
C ALA A 154 -32.51 27.18 10.42
N ALA A 155 -32.30 25.87 10.61
CA ALA A 155 -31.21 25.38 11.46
C ALA A 155 -29.84 25.67 10.82
N LEU A 156 -29.73 25.52 9.50
CA LEU A 156 -28.51 25.86 8.76
C LEU A 156 -28.20 27.36 8.85
N ALA A 157 -29.19 28.23 8.63
CA ALA A 157 -29.01 29.68 8.72
C ALA A 157 -28.53 30.11 10.11
N ARG A 158 -29.10 29.53 11.18
CA ARG A 158 -28.64 29.78 12.55
C ARG A 158 -27.20 29.30 12.78
N GLY A 159 -26.85 28.12 12.27
CA GLY A 159 -25.50 27.57 12.37
C GLY A 159 -24.46 28.44 11.66
N ILE A 160 -24.76 28.91 10.45
CA ILE A 160 -23.90 29.83 9.70
C ILE A 160 -23.73 31.13 10.48
N HIS A 161 -24.82 31.73 10.95
CA HIS A 161 -24.75 32.97 11.72
C HIS A 161 -23.92 32.81 13.01
N ALA A 162 -24.11 31.70 13.74
CA ALA A 162 -23.33 31.40 14.93
C ALA A 162 -21.83 31.23 14.62
N LEU A 163 -21.51 30.58 13.49
CA LEU A 163 -20.13 30.43 13.04
C LEU A 163 -19.50 31.77 12.65
N GLU A 164 -20.23 32.63 11.93
CA GLU A 164 -19.76 33.98 11.55
C GLU A 164 -19.48 34.85 12.77
N VAL A 165 -20.35 34.80 13.79
CA VAL A 165 -20.14 35.49 15.06
C VAL A 165 -18.90 34.94 15.76
N ALA A 166 -18.78 33.61 15.89
CA ALA A 166 -17.63 32.98 16.54
C ALA A 166 -16.30 33.31 15.82
N LEU A 167 -16.28 33.30 14.48
CA LEU A 167 -15.10 33.67 13.70
C LEU A 167 -14.73 35.15 13.86
N ARG A 168 -15.72 36.03 13.97
CA ARG A 168 -15.49 37.47 14.23
C ARG A 168 -14.93 37.68 15.64
N ASP A 169 -15.50 37.02 16.63
CA ASP A 169 -15.11 37.13 18.03
C ASP A 169 -13.72 36.54 18.30
N ALA A 170 -13.34 35.49 17.57
CA ALA A 170 -12.03 34.87 17.68
C ALA A 170 -10.87 35.72 17.09
N GLY A 171 -11.20 36.76 16.30
CA GLY A 171 -10.23 37.71 15.76
C GLY A 171 -9.20 37.11 14.77
N PRO A 172 -8.22 37.90 14.29
CA PRO A 172 -7.23 37.46 13.29
C PRO A 172 -6.25 36.38 13.80
N ALA A 173 -6.31 35.99 15.07
CA ALA A 173 -5.58 34.83 15.61
C ALA A 173 -6.24 33.48 15.27
N ALA A 174 -7.49 33.51 14.81
CA ALA A 174 -8.27 32.33 14.41
C ALA A 174 -8.31 32.10 12.89
N THR A 175 -7.46 32.79 12.12
CA THR A 175 -7.08 32.31 10.78
C THR A 175 -6.33 31.00 10.97
N GLY A 176 -7.09 29.90 10.92
CA GLY A 176 -6.61 28.54 11.06
C GLY A 176 -5.58 28.19 10.00
N GLY A 177 -4.35 28.64 10.20
CA GLY A 177 -3.18 28.03 9.63
C GLY A 177 -2.89 26.78 10.45
N LEU A 178 -2.97 25.60 9.81
CA LEU A 178 -2.20 24.46 10.28
C LEU A 178 -0.77 24.97 10.51
N ALA A 179 -0.33 24.94 11.77
CA ALA A 179 0.86 25.61 12.26
C ALA A 179 1.97 25.76 11.20
N GLY A 180 2.21 26.99 10.73
CA GLY A 180 3.44 27.36 10.03
C GLY A 180 3.38 27.63 8.52
N HIS A 181 2.25 27.50 7.82
CA HIS A 181 2.20 27.89 6.40
C HIS A 181 1.69 29.33 6.23
N ARG A 182 2.60 30.25 5.85
CA ARG A 182 2.19 31.59 5.37
C ARG A 182 1.46 31.43 4.04
N GLY A 183 0.28 32.03 3.95
CA GLY A 183 -0.39 32.32 2.68
C GLY A 183 0.30 33.44 1.92
#